data_AF-A0A327J0L6-F1
#
_entry.id   AF-A0A327J0L6-F1
#
_cell.length_a   1.000
_cell.length_b   1.000
_cell.length_c   1.000
_cell.angle_alpha   90.00
_cell.angle_beta   90.00
_cell.angle_gamma   90.00
#
_symmetry.space_group_name_H-M   'P 1'
#
loop_
_entity.id
_entity.type
_entity.pdbx_description
1 polymer ?
#
loop_
_entity_poly.entity_id
_entity_poly.type
_entity_poly.pdbx_seq_one_letter_code
_entity_poly.pdbx_strand_id
1 'polypeptide(L)' 'MKRELISSIRKKELQLSKLREHIDKSEVCSDLYNKVLIEKAILTKQLEDLQSKSLVNRIKHLLPRQEKLICDYFRGR' A
#
# COMPACT_ATOMS: atom_id res chain seq x y z
N MET A 1 11.70 4.31 -6.44
CA MET A 1 10.28 3.92 -6.22
C MET A 1 9.88 3.75 -4.74
N LYS A 2 10.26 2.70 -3.98
CA LYS A 2 9.79 2.53 -2.57
C LYS A 2 10.17 3.68 -1.63
N ARG A 3 11.42 4.18 -1.73
CA ARG A 3 11.90 5.32 -0.94
C ARG A 3 11.20 6.63 -1.30
N GLU A 4 10.88 6.82 -2.58
CA GLU A 4 10.10 7.99 -3.04
C GLU A 4 8.68 7.94 -2.48
N LEU A 5 8.01 6.77 -2.49
CA LEU A 5 6.68 6.61 -1.88
C LEU A 5 6.68 6.99 -0.39
N ILE A 6 7.66 6.49 0.37
CA ILE A 6 7.81 6.83 1.79
C ILE A 6 8.05 8.33 1.99
N SER A 7 8.88 8.95 1.16
CA SER A 7 9.13 10.40 1.19
C SER A 7 7.86 11.20 0.88
N SER A 8 7.10 10.80 -0.14
CA SER A 8 5.84 11.43 -0.52
C SER A 8 4.79 11.32 0.58
N ILE A 9 4.65 10.16 1.23
CA ILE A 9 3.75 9.98 2.39
C ILE A 9 4.13 10.94 3.51
N ARG A 10 5.42 11.04 3.88
CA ARG A 10 5.90 11.97 4.91
C ARG A 10 5.64 13.43 4.57
N LYS A 11 5.80 13.82 3.30
CA LYS A 11 5.47 15.18 2.84
C LYS A 11 3.98 15.46 2.99
N LYS A 12 3.11 14.50 2.66
CA LYS A 12 1.66 14.63 2.80
C LYS A 12 1.23 14.70 4.26
N GLU A 13 1.88 13.95 5.16
CA GLU A 13 1.68 14.06 6.61
C GLU A 13 2.01 15.46 7.14
N LEU A 14 3.13 16.04 6.70
CA LEU A 14 3.49 17.41 7.06
C LEU A 14 2.50 18.44 6.49
N GLN A 15 1.95 18.21 5.30
CA GLN A 15 0.90 19.07 4.75
C GLN A 15 -0.38 18.99 5.58
N LEU A 16 -0.79 17.78 5.97
CA LEU A 16 -1.97 17.57 6.83
C LEU A 16 -1.80 18.21 8.20
N SER A 17 -0.61 18.13 8.81
CA SER A 17 -0.37 18.75 10.12
C SER A 17 -0.56 20.26 10.08
N LYS A 18 -0.09 20.91 9.01
CA LYS A 18 -0.27 22.36 8.80
C LYS A 18 -1.72 22.72 8.51
N LEU A 19 -2.39 21.95 7.64
CA LEU A 19 -3.79 22.21 7.27
C LEU A 19 -4.76 22.02 8.44
N ARG A 20 -4.45 21.10 9.36
CA ARG A 20 -5.30 20.77 10.52
C ARG A 20 -5.64 21.98 11.38
N GLU A 21 -4.74 22.94 11.50
CA GLU A 21 -4.94 24.18 12.28
C GLU A 21 -5.93 25.16 11.63
N HIS A 22 -6.34 24.91 10.39
CA HIS A 22 -7.16 25.80 9.57
C HIS A 22 -8.43 25.15 9.01
N ILE A 23 -8.70 23.87 9.30
CA ILE A 23 -9.88 23.15 8.79
C ILE A 23 -11.18 23.86 9.17
N ASP A 24 -11.30 24.29 10.44
CA ASP A 24 -12.52 24.91 10.95
C ASP A 24 -12.67 26.39 10.54
N LYS A 25 -11.64 26.97 9.91
CA LYS A 25 -11.59 28.38 9.55
C LYS A 25 -12.01 28.65 8.11
N SER A 26 -12.01 27.63 7.25
CA SER A 26 -12.33 27.77 5.83
C SER A 26 -12.75 26.43 5.23
N GLU A 27 -13.88 26.42 4.53
CA GLU A 27 -14.35 25.27 3.75
C GLU A 27 -13.29 24.83 2.72
N VAL A 28 -12.61 25.79 2.08
CA VAL A 28 -11.51 25.51 1.13
C VAL A 28 -10.34 24.79 1.82
N CYS A 29 -10.02 25.14 3.07
CA CYS A 29 -8.99 24.45 3.84
C CYS A 29 -9.43 23.03 4.23
N SER A 30 -10.71 22.83 4.56
CA SER A 30 -11.30 21.52 4.82
C SER A 30 -11.25 20.61 3.58
N ASP A 31 -11.66 21.12 2.42
CA ASP A 31 -11.61 20.39 1.15
C ASP A 31 -10.18 20.01 0.77
N LEU A 32 -9.24 20.96 0.92
CA LEU A 32 -7.84 20.70 0.67
C LEU A 32 -7.28 19.64 1.62
N TYR A 33 -7.64 19.68 2.91
CA TYR A 33 -7.26 18.66 3.87
C TYR A 33 -7.77 17.27 3.47
N ASN A 34 -9.06 17.16 3.12
CA ASN A 34 -9.69 15.91 2.70
C ASN A 34 -9.01 15.34 1.44
N LYS A 35 -8.70 16.20 0.47
CA LYS A 35 -7.96 15.79 -0.74
C LYS A 35 -6.58 15.21 -0.39
N VAL A 36 -5.81 15.91 0.44
CA VAL A 36 -4.46 15.46 0.85
C VAL A 36 -4.55 14.15 1.66
N LEU A 37 -5.60 13.97 2.47
CA LEU A 37 -5.85 12.75 3.24
C LEU A 37 -6.06 11.55 2.31
N ILE A 38 -6.89 11.71 1.28
CA ILE A 38 -7.16 10.67 0.27
C ILE A 38 -5.88 10.35 -0.51
N GLU A 39 -5.13 11.36 -0.97
CA GLU A 39 -3.86 11.17 -1.66
C GLU A 39 -2.85 10.39 -0.79
N LYS A 40 -2.76 10.71 0.50
CA LYS A 40 -1.92 9.94 1.45
C LYS A 40 -2.36 8.48 1.51
N ALA A 41 -3.66 8.23 1.65
CA ALA A 41 -4.21 6.87 1.75
C ALA A 41 -3.89 6.02 0.50
N ILE A 42 -3.99 6.61 -0.69
CA ILE A 42 -3.62 5.96 -1.96
C ILE A 42 -2.13 5.55 -1.95
N LEU A 43 -1.24 6.48 -1.55
CA LEU A 43 0.19 6.21 -1.51
C LEU A 43 0.55 5.13 -0.47
N THR A 44 -0.10 5.14 0.70
CA THR A 44 0.06 4.09 1.71
C THR A 44 -0.37 2.74 1.18
N LYS A 45 -1.52 2.67 0.49
CA LYS A 45 -2.01 1.43 -0.12
C LYS A 45 -1.05 0.89 -1.16
N GLN A 46 -0.49 1.76 -2.01
CA GLN A 46 0.54 1.38 -2.98
C GLN A 46 1.80 0.82 -2.30
N LEU A 47 2.22 1.40 -1.17
CA LEU A 47 3.38 0.91 -0.42
C LEU A 47 3.12 -0.48 0.18
N GLU A 48 1.94 -0.69 0.76
CA GLU A 48 1.52 -1.99 1.29
C GLU A 48 1.48 -3.06 0.20
N ASP A 49 0.93 -2.75 -0.97
CA ASP A 49 0.84 -3.68 -2.09
C ASP A 49 2.23 -4.06 -2.64
N LEU A 50 3.19 -3.13 -2.61
CA LEU A 50 4.59 -3.43 -2.95
C LEU A 50 5.25 -4.33 -1.90
N GLN A 51 4.96 -4.13 -0.61
CA GLN A 51 5.50 -4.94 0.47
C GLN A 51 4.90 -6.35 0.47
N SER A 52 3.59 -6.49 0.28
CA SER A 52 2.90 -7.78 0.24
C SER A 52 3.41 -8.64 -0.92
N LYS A 53 3.56 -8.06 -2.13
CA LYS A 53 4.16 -8.75 -3.28
C LYS A 53 5.58 -9.23 -2.98
N SER A 54 6.40 -8.40 -2.32
CA SER A 54 7.76 -8.77 -1.94
C SER A 54 7.80 -9.93 -0.94
N LEU A 55 6.92 -9.93 0.06
CA LEU A 55 6.83 -10.99 1.06
C LEU A 55 6.32 -12.31 0.47
N VAL A 56 5.24 -12.25 -0.33
CA VAL A 56 4.68 -13.43 -1.01
C VAL A 56 5.73 -14.07 -1.93
N ASN A 57 6.46 -13.26 -2.70
CA ASN A 57 7.53 -13.78 -3.56
C ASN A 57 8.65 -14.42 -2.74
N ARG A 58 9.05 -13.82 -1.62
CA ARG A 58 10.10 -14.39 -0.74
C ARG A 58 9.68 -15.72 -0.12
N ILE A 59 8.41 -15.85 0.30
CA ILE A 59 7.89 -17.09 0.93
C ILE A 59 7.62 -18.18 -0.11
N LYS A 60 7.25 -17.83 -1.34
CA LYS A 60 7.07 -18.79 -2.44
C LYS A 60 8.30 -19.65 -2.71
N HIS A 61 9.51 -19.14 -2.45
CA HIS A 61 10.75 -19.89 -2.61
C HIS A 61 11.06 -20.83 -1.43
N LEU A 62 10.44 -20.58 -0.27
CA LEU A 62 10.61 -21.40 0.94
C LEU A 62 9.58 -22.52 1.03
N LEU A 63 8.44 -22.37 0.34
CA LEU A 63 7.45 -23.43 0.22
C LEU A 63 7.93 -24.44 -0.85
N PRO A 64 8.00 -25.74 -0.53
CA PRO A 64 8.32 -26.75 -1.53
C PRO A 64 7.28 -26.67 -2.63
N ARG A 65 7.75 -26.45 -3.86
CA ARG A 65 6.90 -26.37 -5.05
C ARG A 65 6.27 -27.76 -5.24
N GLN A 66 5.04 -27.93 -4.77
CA GLN A 66 4.27 -29.14 -5.07
C GLN A 66 3.83 -29.07 -6.54
N GLU A 67 4.71 -29.47 -7.45
CA GLU A 67 4.33 -29.77 -8.82
C GLU A 67 3.55 -31.09 -8.79
N LYS A 68 2.23 -31.01 -8.63
CA LYS A 68 1.36 -32.16 -8.90
C LYS A 68 1.41 -32.39 -10.41
N LEU A 69 2.01 -33.50 -10.82
CA LEU A 69 1.98 -33.89 -12.23
C LEU A 69 0.57 -34.32 -12.61
N ILE A 70 0.21 -34.22 -13.89
CA ILE A 70 -1.12 -34.62 -14.37
C ILE A 70 -1.44 -36.07 -13.95
N CYS A 71 -0.45 -36.96 -13.92
CA CYS A 71 -0.59 -38.35 -13.47
C CYS A 71 -0.95 -38.50 -11.97
N ASP A 72 -0.61 -37.55 -11.10
CA ASP A 72 -0.94 -37.62 -9.68
C ASP A 72 -2.44 -37.43 -9.41
N TYR A 73 -3.20 -36.83 -10.35
CA TYR A 73 -4.67 -36.73 -10.27
C TYR A 73 -5.39 -38.04 -10.57
N PHE A 74 -4.70 -39.04 -11.13
CA PHE A 74 -5.28 -40.32 -11.52
C PHE A 74 -4.91 -41.47 -10.57
N ARG A 75 -4.11 -41.23 -9.52
CA ARG A 75 -3.63 -42.26 -8.58
C ARG A 75 -4.69 -42.91 -7.67
N GLY A 76 -5.94 -42.45 -7.73
CA GLY A 76 -7.03 -42.92 -6.88
C GLY A 76 -8.20 -43.55 -7.63
N ARG A 77 -7.97 -44.07 -8.84
CA ARG A 77 -8.98 -44.78 -9.62
C ARG A 77 -8.47 -46.16 -10.03
#